data_AF-A0A344UVV7-F1
#
_entry.id   AF-A0A344UVV7-F1
#
_cell.length_a   1.000
_cell.length_b   1.000
_cell.length_c   1.000
_cell.angle_alpha   90.00
_cell.angle_beta   90.00
_cell.angle_gamma   90.00
#
_symmetry.space_group_name_H-M   'P 1'
#
loop_
_entity.id
_entity.type
_entity.pdbx_description
1 polymer ?
#
loop_
_entity_poly.entity_id
_entity_poly.type
_entity_poly.pdbx_seq_one_letter_code
_entity_poly.pdbx_strand_id
1 'polypeptide(L)'
;MAGGDYVPNELLSRLVGDRMYSVEFVLNDYVQLRFDGEPGSAEPVTLSCYVWPRVDVGGRVWTKDDPEYADALVRLAPGTVRSTSERTGSGIGISLDTGALIVHPEHDEVHVEIAEITGFSDRAWMIWRPGEDSFEDLIRPVR
;
A
#
# COMPACT_ATOMS: atom_id res chain seq x y z
N MET A 1 -9.82 -11.08 9.17
CA MET A 1 -10.94 -11.59 8.34
C MET A 1 -12.27 -11.25 9.01
N ALA A 2 -12.84 -10.08 8.73
CA ALA A 2 -14.25 -9.82 9.04
C ALA A 2 -15.11 -10.44 7.92
N GLY A 3 -15.35 -11.75 8.00
CA GLY A 3 -16.54 -12.49 7.52
C GLY A 3 -17.10 -12.35 6.09
N GLY A 4 -16.48 -11.62 5.15
CA GLY A 4 -16.90 -11.53 3.74
C GLY A 4 -15.98 -12.30 2.79
N ASP A 5 -16.50 -12.68 1.63
CA ASP A 5 -15.68 -13.17 0.51
C ASP A 5 -14.73 -12.04 0.07
N TYR A 6 -13.44 -12.35 -0.04
CA TYR A 6 -12.45 -11.37 -0.47
C TYR A 6 -12.68 -10.97 -1.94
N VAL A 7 -12.75 -9.66 -2.19
CA VAL A 7 -12.87 -9.07 -3.53
C VAL A 7 -11.65 -8.17 -3.78
N PRO A 8 -10.78 -8.50 -4.76
CA PRO A 8 -9.61 -7.69 -5.07
C PRO A 8 -9.97 -6.23 -5.32
N ASN A 9 -9.17 -5.32 -4.75
CA ASN A 9 -9.30 -3.87 -4.90
C ASN A 9 -10.57 -3.25 -4.28
N GLU A 10 -11.49 -4.02 -3.70
CA GLU A 10 -12.74 -3.46 -3.16
C GLU A 10 -12.44 -2.44 -2.05
N LEU A 11 -11.66 -2.82 -1.05
CA LEU A 11 -11.34 -1.94 0.07
C LEU A 11 -10.36 -0.84 -0.34
N LEU A 12 -9.34 -1.17 -1.12
CA LEU A 12 -8.33 -0.23 -1.58
C LEU A 12 -8.93 0.89 -2.47
N SER A 13 -9.90 0.54 -3.33
CA SER A 13 -10.56 1.51 -4.22
C SER A 13 -11.34 2.60 -3.50
N ARG A 14 -11.65 2.42 -2.21
CA ARG A 14 -12.27 3.46 -1.39
C ARG A 14 -11.36 4.66 -1.15
N LEU A 15 -10.04 4.51 -1.34
CA LEU A 15 -9.09 5.62 -1.30
C LEU A 15 -9.21 6.54 -2.51
N VAL A 16 -9.90 6.17 -3.59
CA VAL A 16 -9.98 7.02 -4.79
C VAL A 16 -10.65 8.35 -4.46
N GLY A 17 -9.95 9.45 -4.72
CA GLY A 17 -10.36 10.80 -4.36
C GLY A 17 -9.79 11.29 -3.03
N ASP A 18 -9.28 10.41 -2.17
CA ASP A 18 -8.61 10.80 -0.94
C ASP A 18 -7.23 11.36 -1.22
N ARG A 19 -6.86 12.33 -0.40
CA ARG A 19 -5.51 12.88 -0.41
C ARG A 19 -4.64 12.14 0.60
N MET A 20 -3.54 11.59 0.13
CA MET A 20 -2.43 11.17 0.99
C MET A 20 -1.73 12.43 1.51
N TYR A 21 -1.66 12.60 2.83
CA TYR A 21 -1.11 13.82 3.44
C TYR A 21 0.09 13.56 4.36
N SER A 22 0.37 12.30 4.70
CA SER A 22 1.46 11.93 5.59
C SER A 22 2.12 10.64 5.14
N VAL A 23 3.45 10.65 5.23
CA VAL A 23 4.33 9.50 5.09
C VAL A 23 5.14 9.42 6.39
N GLU A 24 5.09 8.30 7.08
CA GLU A 24 5.82 8.05 8.31
C GLU A 24 6.76 6.84 8.12
N PHE A 25 8.03 7.03 8.46
CA PHE A 25 9.05 5.99 8.41
C PHE A 25 9.26 5.43 9.82
N VAL A 26 8.77 4.21 10.06
CA VAL A 26 9.09 3.48 11.29
C VAL A 26 10.34 2.66 11.04
N LEU A 27 11.45 3.12 11.63
CA LEU A 27 12.78 2.59 11.33
C LEU A 27 12.86 1.08 11.63
N ASN A 28 13.34 0.33 10.64
CA ASN A 28 13.45 -1.14 10.66
C ASN A 28 12.13 -1.92 10.75
N ASP A 29 10.99 -1.26 10.46
CA ASP A 29 9.68 -1.89 10.56
C ASP A 29 8.86 -1.65 9.28
N TYR A 30 8.16 -0.52 9.16
CA TYR A 30 7.25 -0.24 8.05
C TYR A 30 7.25 1.23 7.63
N VAL A 31 6.69 1.48 6.44
CA VAL A 31 6.25 2.80 6.01
C VAL A 31 4.75 2.89 6.25
N GLN A 32 4.29 3.94 6.92
CA GLN A 32 2.85 4.20 7.07
C GLN A 32 2.44 5.41 6.22
N LEU A 33 1.40 5.23 5.42
CA LEU A 33 0.77 6.27 4.61
C LEU A 33 -0.57 6.63 5.25
N ARG A 34 -0.89 7.93 5.35
CA ARG A 34 -2.19 8.40 5.86
C ARG A 34 -2.95 9.19 4.82
N PHE A 35 -4.24 8.88 4.73
CA PHE A 35 -5.20 9.47 3.81
C PHE A 35 -6.29 10.21 4.60
N ASP A 36 -6.85 11.26 4.00
CA ASP A 36 -7.87 12.09 4.64
C ASP A 36 -9.07 11.24 5.15
N GLY A 37 -9.46 10.17 4.44
CA GLY A 37 -10.58 9.31 4.81
C GLY A 37 -11.94 9.98 4.63
N GLU A 38 -13.00 9.30 5.07
CA GLU A 38 -14.36 9.83 4.98
C GLU A 38 -14.51 11.14 5.78
N PRO A 39 -15.17 12.18 5.22
CA PRO A 39 -15.41 13.42 5.93
C PRO A 39 -16.12 13.19 7.28
N GLY A 40 -15.48 13.62 8.37
CA GLY A 40 -16.01 13.47 9.73
C GLY A 40 -15.66 12.15 10.42
N SER A 41 -14.84 11.29 9.79
CA SER A 41 -14.21 10.17 10.50
C SER A 41 -13.34 10.65 11.65
N ALA A 42 -13.35 9.92 12.76
CA ALA A 42 -12.51 10.22 13.92
C ALA A 42 -11.04 9.87 13.69
N GLU A 43 -10.76 8.93 12.78
CA GLU A 43 -9.44 8.43 12.46
C GLU A 43 -9.19 8.51 10.95
N PRO A 44 -7.96 8.84 10.52
CA PRO A 44 -7.58 8.79 9.12
C PRO A 44 -7.49 7.34 8.64
N VAL A 45 -7.70 7.10 7.34
CA VAL A 45 -7.39 5.81 6.74
C VAL A 45 -5.87 5.66 6.66
N THR A 46 -5.36 4.54 7.16
CA THR A 46 -3.93 4.26 7.23
C THR A 46 -3.60 3.03 6.39
N LEU A 47 -2.53 3.11 5.60
CA LEU A 47 -1.91 1.97 4.91
C LEU A 47 -0.51 1.77 5.47
N SER A 48 -0.32 0.72 6.27
CA SER A 48 0.98 0.29 6.77
C SER A 48 1.60 -0.69 5.77
N CYS A 49 2.75 -0.36 5.20
CA CYS A 49 3.50 -1.19 4.26
C CYS A 49 4.69 -1.80 5.00
N TYR A 50 4.58 -3.08 5.36
CA TYR A 50 5.66 -3.86 6.01
C TYR A 50 6.75 -4.27 5.02
N VAL A 51 6.41 -4.29 3.74
CA VAL A 51 7.35 -4.30 2.62
C VAL A 51 7.51 -2.88 2.11
N TRP A 52 8.74 -2.49 1.79
CA TRP A 52 9.03 -1.16 1.27
C TRP A 52 8.42 -0.99 -0.13
N PRO A 53 7.50 -0.04 -0.34
CA PRO A 53 6.89 0.16 -1.64
C PRO A 53 7.92 0.60 -2.68
N ARG A 54 7.74 0.18 -3.93
CA ARG A 54 8.38 0.85 -5.07
C ARG A 54 7.63 2.15 -5.37
N VAL A 55 8.36 3.21 -5.69
CA VAL A 55 7.79 4.54 -5.95
C VAL A 55 8.09 4.96 -7.38
N ASP A 56 7.07 5.29 -8.16
CA ASP A 56 7.23 5.86 -9.50
C ASP A 56 6.95 7.36 -9.47
N VAL A 57 7.97 8.17 -9.78
CA VAL A 57 7.83 9.61 -9.96
C VAL A 57 8.52 10.01 -11.25
N GLY A 58 7.75 10.58 -12.18
CA GLY A 58 8.27 11.03 -13.47
C GLY A 58 8.74 9.90 -14.39
N GLY A 59 8.19 8.69 -14.25
CA GLY A 59 8.55 7.52 -15.05
C GLY A 59 9.82 6.81 -14.59
N ARG A 60 10.37 7.21 -13.43
CA ARG A 60 11.47 6.51 -12.76
C ARG A 60 10.93 5.82 -11.53
N VAL A 61 11.21 4.52 -11.44
CA VAL A 61 10.94 3.71 -10.26
C VAL A 61 12.11 3.79 -9.29
N TRP A 62 11.80 3.99 -8.02
CA TRP A 62 12.71 4.05 -6.89
C TRP A 62 12.42 2.90 -5.92
N THR A 63 13.46 2.27 -5.41
CA THR A 63 13.37 1.22 -4.38
C THR A 63 14.09 1.68 -3.11
N LYS A 64 13.89 0.97 -1.98
CA LYS A 64 14.49 1.32 -0.69
C LYS A 64 16.02 1.50 -0.75
N ASP A 65 16.69 0.76 -1.62
CA ASP A 65 18.15 0.78 -1.76
C ASP A 65 18.66 2.04 -2.49
N ASP A 66 17.77 2.79 -3.14
CA ASP A 66 18.12 4.06 -3.76
C ASP A 66 18.31 5.16 -2.71
N PRO A 67 19.42 5.93 -2.75
CA PRO A 67 19.66 7.01 -1.80
C PRO A 67 18.59 8.11 -1.77
N GLU A 68 17.88 8.32 -2.88
CA GLU A 68 16.83 9.34 -3.01
C GLU A 68 15.42 8.77 -2.78
N TYR A 69 15.31 7.51 -2.34
CA TYR A 69 14.02 6.85 -2.12
C TYR A 69 13.09 7.63 -1.19
N ALA A 70 13.63 8.10 -0.06
CA ALA A 70 12.84 8.84 0.91
C ALA A 70 12.29 10.13 0.30
N ASP A 71 13.10 10.84 -0.48
CA ASP A 71 12.69 12.05 -1.19
C ASP A 71 11.63 11.74 -2.25
N ALA A 72 11.79 10.64 -3.00
CA ALA A 72 10.81 10.21 -3.99
C ALA A 72 9.46 9.87 -3.34
N LEU A 73 9.47 9.16 -2.21
CA LEU A 73 8.25 8.79 -1.48
C LEU A 73 7.56 10.03 -0.88
N VAL A 74 8.33 10.94 -0.27
CA VAL A 74 7.79 12.18 0.29
C VAL A 74 7.18 13.08 -0.79
N ARG A 75 7.73 13.10 -2.01
CA ARG A 75 7.17 13.84 -3.15
C ARG A 75 5.77 13.39 -3.56
N LEU A 76 5.34 12.19 -3.17
CA LEU A 76 3.97 11.75 -3.39
C LEU A 76 2.97 12.51 -2.51
N ALA A 77 3.39 13.10 -1.38
CA ALA A 77 2.55 13.83 -0.45
C ALA A 77 2.76 15.36 -0.50
N PRO A 78 1.70 16.18 -0.46
CA PRO A 78 0.31 15.77 -0.59
C PRO A 78 -0.02 15.36 -2.03
N GLY A 79 -0.76 14.26 -2.20
CA GLY A 79 -1.21 13.77 -3.51
C GLY A 79 -2.60 13.16 -3.43
N THR A 80 -3.41 13.36 -4.47
CA THR A 80 -4.77 12.80 -4.53
C THR A 80 -4.75 11.47 -5.26
N VAL A 81 -5.30 10.42 -4.66
CA VAL A 81 -5.42 9.11 -5.29
C VAL A 81 -6.37 9.19 -6.48
N ARG A 82 -5.86 8.80 -7.65
CA ARG A 82 -6.58 8.79 -8.94
C ARG A 82 -7.13 7.42 -9.28
N SER A 83 -6.38 6.37 -8.94
CA SER A 83 -6.79 4.99 -9.17
C SER A 83 -6.04 4.06 -8.25
N THR A 84 -6.64 2.90 -8.01
CA THR A 84 -6.01 1.80 -7.29
C THR A 84 -6.14 0.52 -8.08
N SER A 85 -5.22 -0.40 -7.86
CA SER A 85 -5.26 -1.73 -8.45
C SER A 85 -4.77 -2.75 -7.46
N GLU A 86 -5.30 -3.95 -7.57
CA GLU A 86 -4.85 -5.10 -6.80
C GLU A 86 -4.97 -6.35 -7.69
N ARG A 87 -3.85 -7.05 -7.91
CA ARG A 87 -3.77 -8.16 -8.86
C ARG A 87 -2.54 -9.05 -8.60
N THR A 88 -2.73 -10.37 -8.67
CA THR A 88 -1.67 -11.40 -8.69
C THR A 88 -0.52 -11.04 -9.64
N GLY A 89 0.72 -11.17 -9.17
CA GLY A 89 1.94 -10.88 -9.94
C GLY A 89 2.29 -9.39 -10.08
N SER A 90 1.42 -8.49 -9.64
CA SER A 90 1.69 -7.04 -9.59
C SER A 90 1.43 -6.40 -8.23
N GLY A 91 0.73 -7.12 -7.34
CA GLY A 91 0.41 -6.69 -5.98
C GLY A 91 -0.56 -5.52 -5.94
N ILE A 92 -0.30 -4.60 -5.02
CA ILE A 92 -1.10 -3.41 -4.77
C ILE A 92 -0.48 -2.22 -5.51
N GLY A 93 -1.30 -1.46 -6.23
CA GLY A 93 -0.92 -0.22 -6.90
C GLY A 93 -1.82 0.93 -6.48
N ILE A 94 -1.23 2.09 -6.21
CA ILE A 94 -1.92 3.35 -5.93
C ILE A 94 -1.32 4.41 -6.85
N SER A 95 -2.13 4.94 -7.76
CA SER A 95 -1.75 6.09 -8.59
C SER A 95 -2.29 7.36 -7.95
N LEU A 96 -1.42 8.34 -7.76
CA LEU A 96 -1.73 9.68 -7.31
C LEU A 96 -1.52 10.67 -8.48
N ASP A 97 -1.95 11.92 -8.33
CA ASP A 97 -1.56 12.98 -9.28
C ASP A 97 -0.09 13.40 -9.18
N THR A 98 0.60 13.00 -8.12
CA THR A 98 2.02 13.28 -7.85
C THR A 98 2.97 12.14 -8.24
N GLY A 99 2.45 10.95 -8.56
CA GLY A 99 3.23 9.77 -8.88
C GLY A 99 2.46 8.49 -8.58
N ALA A 100 3.14 7.36 -8.41
CA ALA A 100 2.51 6.10 -8.05
C ALA A 100 3.33 5.31 -7.03
N LEU A 101 2.64 4.42 -6.32
CA LEU A 101 3.18 3.54 -5.31
C LEU A 101 2.76 2.09 -5.63
N ILE A 102 3.72 1.16 -5.57
CA ILE A 102 3.50 -0.26 -5.85
C ILE A 102 4.05 -1.09 -4.68
N VAL A 103 3.19 -1.90 -4.08
CA VAL A 103 3.57 -2.86 -3.03
C VAL A 103 3.47 -4.26 -3.61
N HIS A 104 4.63 -4.81 -4.01
CA HIS A 104 4.78 -6.21 -4.42
C HIS A 104 6.20 -6.67 -4.10
N PRO A 105 6.43 -7.41 -3.00
CA PRO A 105 7.76 -7.89 -2.64
C PRO A 105 8.24 -8.98 -3.59
N GLU A 106 9.56 -9.13 -3.69
CA GLU A 106 10.20 -10.37 -4.11
C GLU A 106 10.10 -11.43 -2.99
N HIS A 107 10.29 -12.72 -3.32
CA HIS A 107 10.08 -13.84 -2.38
C HIS A 107 10.98 -13.82 -1.13
N ASP A 108 12.10 -13.11 -1.18
CA ASP A 108 13.05 -12.95 -0.07
C ASP A 108 12.80 -11.67 0.75
N GLU A 109 11.97 -10.74 0.27
CA GLU A 109 11.63 -9.47 0.93
C GLU A 109 10.46 -9.59 1.92
N VAL A 110 9.73 -10.71 1.94
CA VAL A 110 8.54 -10.90 2.77
C VAL A 110 8.57 -12.20 3.58
N HIS A 111 8.14 -12.12 4.85
CA HIS A 111 8.09 -13.27 5.77
C HIS A 111 6.75 -13.46 6.48
N VAL A 112 5.96 -12.40 6.71
CA VAL A 112 4.70 -12.49 7.47
C VAL A 112 3.60 -11.67 6.81
N GLU A 113 3.73 -10.34 6.80
CA GLU A 113 2.71 -9.41 6.30
C GLU A 113 3.34 -8.49 5.25
N ILE A 114 2.56 -8.15 4.22
CA ILE A 114 2.97 -7.29 3.11
C ILE A 114 2.53 -5.86 3.39
N ALA A 115 1.24 -5.69 3.68
CA ALA A 115 0.63 -4.42 4.03
C ALA A 115 -0.65 -4.64 4.84
N GLU A 116 -1.11 -3.60 5.54
CA GLU A 116 -2.39 -3.54 6.23
C GLU A 116 -3.06 -2.19 5.95
N ILE A 117 -4.35 -2.20 5.60
CA ILE A 117 -5.18 -0.99 5.51
C ILE A 117 -6.29 -1.01 6.58
N THR A 118 -6.48 0.10 7.28
CA THR A 118 -7.48 0.27 8.34
C THR A 118 -7.92 1.73 8.46
N GLY A 119 -8.80 2.04 9.41
CA GLY A 119 -9.29 3.40 9.68
C GLY A 119 -10.54 3.81 8.91
N PHE A 120 -11.18 2.88 8.20
CA PHE A 120 -12.48 3.12 7.57
C PHE A 120 -13.60 3.26 8.62
N SER A 121 -14.62 4.07 8.32
CA SER A 121 -15.72 4.38 9.23
C SER A 121 -16.57 3.15 9.61
N ASP A 122 -16.69 2.19 8.69
CA ASP A 122 -17.33 0.89 8.87
C ASP A 122 -16.44 -0.13 9.59
N ARG A 123 -15.23 0.27 10.00
CA ARG A 123 -14.19 -0.57 10.61
C ARG A 123 -13.72 -1.72 9.72
N ALA A 124 -13.94 -1.61 8.41
CA ALA A 124 -13.33 -2.53 7.46
C ALA A 124 -11.80 -2.40 7.55
N TRP A 125 -11.13 -3.54 7.36
CA TRP A 125 -9.68 -3.62 7.32
C TRP A 125 -9.28 -4.81 6.45
N MET A 126 -8.10 -4.72 5.85
CA MET A 126 -7.49 -5.80 5.09
C MET A 126 -6.02 -5.89 5.46
N ILE A 127 -5.53 -7.13 5.52
CA ILE A 127 -4.11 -7.41 5.66
C ILE A 127 -3.71 -8.35 4.54
N TRP A 128 -2.65 -7.98 3.82
CA TRP A 128 -2.14 -8.74 2.70
C TRP A 128 -0.95 -9.57 3.16
N ARG A 129 -0.94 -10.85 2.78
CA ARG A 129 0.10 -11.82 3.16
C ARG A 129 0.60 -12.60 1.95
N PRO A 130 1.86 -13.07 1.97
CA PRO A 130 2.39 -13.87 0.88
C PRO A 130 1.63 -15.20 0.76
N GLY A 131 1.25 -15.56 -0.46
CA GLY A 131 0.52 -16.79 -0.77
C GLY A 131 -1.00 -16.69 -0.57
N GLU A 132 -1.53 -15.53 -0.22
CA GLU A 132 -2.96 -15.27 -0.09
C GLU A 132 -3.42 -14.31 -1.18
N ASP A 133 -4.63 -14.53 -1.71
CA ASP A 133 -5.35 -13.54 -2.52
C ASP A 133 -4.53 -12.98 -3.70
N SER A 134 -4.34 -11.66 -3.78
CA SER A 134 -3.54 -11.00 -4.82
C SER A 134 -2.04 -11.21 -4.74
N PHE A 135 -1.60 -12.00 -3.77
CA PHE A 135 -0.21 -12.37 -3.53
C PHE A 135 -0.04 -13.90 -3.53
N GLU A 136 -0.99 -14.65 -4.12
CA GLU A 136 -0.88 -16.10 -4.32
C GLU A 136 0.38 -16.52 -5.10
N ASP A 137 0.95 -15.61 -5.90
CA ASP A 137 2.22 -15.82 -6.60
C ASP A 137 3.44 -15.89 -5.66
N LEU A 138 3.31 -15.44 -4.41
CA LEU A 138 4.40 -15.39 -3.44
C LEU A 138 4.55 -16.65 -2.58
N ILE A 139 3.84 -17.74 -2.91
CA ILE A 139 4.05 -19.05 -2.26
C ILE A 139 5.50 -19.48 -2.50
N ARG A 140 6.30 -19.58 -1.42
CA ARG A 140 7.64 -20.16 -1.53
C ARG A 140 7.52 -21.62 -2.00
N PRO A 141 8.24 -22.03 -3.06
CA PRO A 141 8.32 -23.44 -3.40
C PRO A 141 8.94 -24.21 -2.23
N VAL A 142 8.27 -25.27 -1.79
CA VAL A 142 8.82 -26.23 -0.84
C VAL A 142 10.08 -26.81 -1.47
N ARG A 143 11.25 -26.55 -0.87
CA ARG A 143 12.50 -27.23 -1.22
C ARG A 143 12.57 -28.60 -0.56
#